data_AF-A0A354GU80-F1
#
_entry.id   AF-A0A354GU80-F1
#
_cell.length_a   1.000
_cell.length_b   1.000
_cell.length_c   1.000
_cell.angle_alpha   90.00
_cell.angle_beta   90.00
_cell.angle_gamma   90.00
#
_symmetry.space_group_name_H-M   'P 1'
#
loop_
_entity.id
_entity.type
_entity.pdbx_description
1 polymer ?
#
loop_
_entity_poly.entity_id
_entity_poly.type
_entity_poly.pdbx_seq_one_letter_code
_entity_poly.pdbx_strand_id
1 'polypeptide(L)'
;MKRMLWMCTGSLLLILTACQAPEERAALRPLPDDTPPLPYAELLTRARYQATLATEAFYVDKWTEVEDAARGLEQTARFLPKAQDVPAKQKDALPVVSGDLSKEAGRLLAAARTKDVKEANDALQHVHLVVHELRLDN
;
A
#
# COMPACT_ATOMS: atom_id res chain seq x y z
N MET A 1 -29.01 -25.88 42.69
CA MET A 1 -28.72 -26.17 41.27
C MET A 1 -29.10 -25.05 40.28
N LYS A 2 -29.74 -23.95 40.67
CA LYS A 2 -30.09 -22.83 39.76
C LYS A 2 -28.99 -21.78 39.52
N ARG A 3 -28.00 -21.66 40.42
CA ARG A 3 -26.92 -20.64 40.33
C ARG A 3 -25.80 -20.99 39.35
N MET A 4 -25.58 -22.29 39.09
CA MET A 4 -24.50 -22.77 38.22
C MET A 4 -24.87 -22.66 36.73
N LEU A 5 -26.16 -22.71 36.41
CA LEU A 5 -26.67 -22.60 35.04
C LEU A 5 -26.56 -21.17 34.48
N TRP A 6 -26.69 -20.15 35.34
CA TRP A 6 -26.55 -18.73 34.95
C TRP A 6 -25.11 -18.29 34.70
N MET A 7 -24.14 -19.00 35.30
CA MET A 7 -22.71 -18.68 35.14
C MET A 7 -22.17 -19.17 33.79
N CYS A 8 -22.75 -20.24 33.22
CA CYS A 8 -22.37 -20.74 31.90
C CYS A 8 -22.96 -19.93 30.73
N THR A 9 -24.13 -19.30 30.92
CA THR A 9 -24.78 -18.50 29.86
C THR A 9 -24.11 -17.15 29.65
N GLY A 10 -23.52 -16.55 30.69
CA GLY A 10 -22.78 -15.29 30.58
C GLY A 10 -21.43 -15.45 29.86
N SER A 11 -20.77 -16.59 30.01
CA SER A 11 -19.44 -16.83 29.41
C SER A 11 -19.48 -17.12 27.90
N LEU A 12 -20.62 -17.57 27.37
CA LEU A 12 -20.77 -17.90 25.95
C LEU A 12 -21.02 -16.66 25.06
N LEU A 13 -21.48 -15.56 25.64
CA LEU A 13 -21.76 -14.31 24.93
C LEU A 13 -20.52 -13.44 24.67
N LEU A 14 -19.39 -13.70 25.35
CA LEU A 14 -18.14 -12.94 25.19
C LEU A 14 -17.28 -13.41 24.01
N ILE A 15 -17.62 -14.53 23.37
CA ILE A 15 -16.82 -15.12 22.28
C ILE A 15 -17.23 -14.55 20.91
N LEU A 16 -18.39 -13.88 20.81
CA LEU A 16 -18.94 -13.37 19.55
C LEU A 16 -18.43 -11.98 19.13
N THR A 17 -17.70 -11.26 20.00
CA THR A 17 -17.21 -9.90 19.69
C THR A 17 -15.80 -9.87 19.10
N ALA A 18 -15.18 -11.03 18.82
CA ALA A 18 -13.79 -11.10 18.36
C ALA A 18 -13.61 -11.20 16.83
N CYS A 19 -14.68 -11.38 16.05
CA CYS A 19 -14.61 -11.33 14.59
C CYS A 19 -14.88 -9.91 14.07
N GLN A 20 -14.02 -8.95 14.42
CA GLN A 20 -13.89 -7.78 13.56
C GLN A 20 -13.21 -8.28 12.28
N ALA A 21 -14.01 -8.54 11.24
CA ALA A 21 -13.49 -8.69 9.90
C ALA A 21 -12.64 -7.44 9.60
N PRO A 22 -11.41 -7.61 9.08
CA PRO A 22 -10.57 -6.47 8.75
C PRO A 22 -11.36 -5.54 7.82
N GLU A 23 -11.36 -4.25 8.15
CA GLU A 23 -12.00 -3.21 7.34
C GLU A 23 -11.52 -3.34 5.89
N GLU A 24 -12.46 -3.35 4.94
CA GLU A 24 -12.15 -3.43 3.51
C GLU A 24 -11.28 -2.22 3.15
N ARG A 25 -10.02 -2.49 2.79
CA ARG A 25 -9.03 -1.48 2.45
C ARG A 25 -9.41 -0.85 1.12
N ALA A 26 -10.20 0.22 1.16
CA ALA A 26 -10.65 0.93 -0.03
C ALA A 26 -9.46 1.56 -0.80
N ALA A 27 -9.50 1.48 -2.12
CA ALA A 27 -8.49 2.09 -2.98
C ALA A 27 -8.32 3.58 -2.67
N LEU A 28 -7.07 4.02 -2.47
CA LEU A 28 -6.77 5.45 -2.27
C LEU A 28 -7.14 6.23 -3.52
N ARG A 29 -7.77 7.40 -3.32
CA ARG A 29 -8.02 8.31 -4.43
C ARG A 29 -6.68 8.74 -5.06
N PRO A 30 -6.60 8.82 -6.39
CA PRO A 30 -5.46 9.41 -7.10
C PRO A 30 -5.09 10.78 -6.53
N LEU A 31 -3.80 11.11 -6.53
CA LEU A 31 -3.34 12.47 -6.18
C LEU A 31 -3.60 13.38 -7.39
N PRO A 32 -4.34 14.51 -7.23
CA PRO A 32 -4.48 15.52 -8.28
C PRO A 32 -3.12 16.10 -8.71
N ASP A 33 -2.98 16.47 -9.98
CA ASP A 33 -1.72 16.99 -10.52
C ASP A 33 -1.29 18.33 -9.89
N ASP A 34 -2.25 19.11 -9.39
CA ASP A 34 -2.08 20.40 -8.73
C ASP A 34 -1.97 20.30 -7.20
N THR A 35 -1.79 19.10 -6.65
CA THR A 35 -1.64 18.89 -5.21
C THR A 35 -0.41 19.66 -4.70
N PRO A 36 -0.55 20.48 -3.64
CA PRO A 36 0.61 21.13 -3.02
C PRO A 36 1.59 20.08 -2.47
N PRO A 37 2.87 20.42 -2.25
CA PRO A 37 3.84 19.54 -1.62
C PRO A 37 3.27 18.84 -0.37
N LEU A 38 3.25 17.51 -0.37
CA LEU A 38 2.77 16.70 0.76
C LEU A 38 3.92 16.33 1.70
N PRO A 39 3.66 16.10 3.00
CA PRO A 39 4.66 15.58 3.92
C PRO A 39 5.22 14.23 3.43
N TYR A 40 6.53 14.02 3.56
CA TYR A 40 7.21 12.79 3.16
C TYR A 40 6.59 11.55 3.82
N ALA A 41 6.26 11.63 5.11
CA ALA A 41 5.64 10.54 5.85
C ALA A 41 4.27 10.12 5.28
N GLU A 42 3.50 11.09 4.75
CA GLU A 42 2.23 10.80 4.11
C GLU A 42 2.43 10.05 2.79
N LEU A 43 3.33 10.54 1.93
CA LEU A 43 3.65 9.89 0.67
C LEU A 43 4.22 8.48 0.86
N LEU A 44 5.07 8.29 1.88
CA LEU A 44 5.56 6.97 2.27
C LEU A 44 4.42 6.04 2.70
N THR A 45 3.49 6.53 3.52
CA THR A 45 2.33 5.73 3.95
C THR A 45 1.48 5.34 2.75
N ARG A 46 1.24 6.27 1.82
CA ARG A 46 0.51 5.99 0.57
C ARG A 46 1.22 4.94 -0.29
N ALA A 47 2.53 5.05 -0.49
CA ALA A 47 3.30 4.09 -1.27
C ALA A 47 3.21 2.67 -0.68
N ARG A 48 3.38 2.53 0.65
CA ARG A 48 3.23 1.24 1.36
C ARG A 48 1.84 0.65 1.22
N TYR A 49 0.82 1.50 1.35
CA TYR A 49 -0.55 1.08 1.23
C TYR A 49 -0.88 0.59 -0.19
N GLN A 50 -0.48 1.34 -1.21
CA GLN A 50 -0.72 0.97 -2.61
C GLN A 50 0.05 -0.29 -3.02
N ALA A 51 1.29 -0.46 -2.55
CA ALA A 51 2.05 -1.70 -2.77
C ALA A 51 1.36 -2.92 -2.13
N THR A 52 0.77 -2.73 -0.94
CA THR A 52 -0.02 -3.77 -0.26
C THR A 52 -1.28 -4.11 -1.07
N LEU A 53 -2.05 -3.10 -1.50
CA LEU A 53 -3.24 -3.29 -2.32
C LEU A 53 -2.94 -4.01 -3.64
N ALA A 54 -1.87 -3.61 -4.33
CA ALA A 54 -1.47 -4.25 -5.57
C ALA A 54 -1.14 -5.73 -5.36
N THR A 55 -0.49 -6.05 -4.24
CA THR A 55 -0.14 -7.43 -3.86
C THR A 55 -1.38 -8.26 -3.55
N GLU A 56 -2.28 -7.73 -2.71
CA GLU A 56 -3.53 -8.41 -2.35
C GLU A 56 -4.38 -8.66 -3.59
N ALA A 57 -4.58 -7.64 -4.43
CA ALA A 57 -5.32 -7.75 -5.68
C ALA A 57 -4.71 -8.75 -6.66
N PHE A 58 -3.38 -8.78 -6.78
CA PHE A 58 -2.65 -9.72 -7.63
C PHE A 58 -2.92 -11.17 -7.23
N TYR A 59 -2.87 -11.49 -5.94
CA TYR A 59 -3.09 -12.87 -5.46
C TYR A 59 -4.53 -13.36 -5.60
N VAL A 60 -5.50 -12.47 -5.86
CA VAL A 60 -6.90 -12.83 -6.11
C VAL A 60 -7.36 -12.51 -7.55
N ASP A 61 -6.42 -12.38 -8.49
CA ASP A 61 -6.67 -12.14 -9.91
C ASP A 61 -7.50 -10.88 -10.23
N LYS A 62 -7.50 -9.89 -9.34
CA LYS A 62 -8.21 -8.62 -9.51
C LYS A 62 -7.36 -7.61 -10.28
N TRP A 63 -7.13 -7.89 -11.56
CA TRP A 63 -6.22 -7.12 -12.42
C TRP A 63 -6.52 -5.62 -12.49
N THR A 64 -7.79 -5.20 -12.48
CA THR A 64 -8.16 -3.78 -12.45
C THR A 64 -7.67 -3.09 -11.19
N GLU A 65 -7.76 -3.75 -10.04
CA GLU A 65 -7.28 -3.21 -8.76
C GLU A 65 -5.74 -3.16 -8.73
N VAL A 66 -5.06 -4.12 -9.36
CA VAL A 66 -3.60 -4.06 -9.57
C VAL A 66 -3.22 -2.84 -10.41
N GLU A 67 -3.93 -2.58 -11.52
CA GLU A 67 -3.69 -1.41 -12.35
C GLU A 67 -3.91 -0.09 -11.61
N ASP A 68 -5.01 0.02 -10.85
CA ASP A 68 -5.34 1.23 -10.09
C ASP A 68 -4.29 1.50 -9.00
N ALA A 69 -3.85 0.45 -8.29
CA ALA A 69 -2.77 0.55 -7.31
C ALA A 69 -1.43 0.93 -7.96
N ALA A 70 -1.10 0.35 -9.12
CA ALA A 70 0.11 0.69 -9.87
C ALA A 70 0.13 2.14 -10.36
N ARG A 71 -0.99 2.65 -10.89
CA ARG A 71 -1.13 4.08 -11.24
C ARG A 71 -0.99 4.97 -10.01
N GLY A 72 -1.57 4.55 -8.89
CA GLY A 72 -1.44 5.22 -7.62
C GLY A 72 0.03 5.32 -7.15
N LEU A 73 0.79 4.23 -7.27
CA LEU A 73 2.23 4.19 -6.96
C LEU A 73 3.02 5.14 -7.86
N GLU A 74 2.76 5.11 -9.17
CA GLU A 74 3.41 5.99 -10.13
C GLU A 74 3.15 7.47 -9.81
N GLN A 75 1.91 7.82 -9.45
CA GLN A 75 1.58 9.17 -9.00
C GLN A 75 2.32 9.54 -7.71
N THR A 76 2.23 8.70 -6.67
CA THR A 76 2.95 8.91 -5.40
C THR A 76 4.45 9.12 -5.66
N ALA A 77 5.05 8.33 -6.55
CA ALA A 77 6.45 8.45 -6.93
C ALA A 77 6.78 9.84 -7.49
N ARG A 78 5.93 10.43 -8.34
CA ARG A 78 6.12 11.78 -8.90
C ARG A 78 6.07 12.90 -7.87
N PHE A 79 5.38 12.69 -6.74
CA PHE A 79 5.30 13.67 -5.65
C PHE A 79 6.45 13.56 -4.64
N LEU A 80 7.10 12.39 -4.51
CA LEU A 80 8.19 12.17 -3.55
C LEU A 80 9.34 13.20 -3.64
N PRO A 81 9.88 13.58 -4.82
CA PRO A 81 10.99 14.53 -4.90
C PRO A 81 10.62 15.94 -4.42
N LYS A 82 9.32 16.25 -4.35
CA LYS A 82 8.77 17.54 -3.96
C LYS A 82 8.24 17.52 -2.52
N ALA A 83 8.44 16.43 -1.79
CA ALA A 83 7.87 16.25 -0.47
C ALA A 83 8.40 17.27 0.55
N GLN A 84 7.55 17.63 1.51
CA GLN A 84 7.95 18.39 2.69
C GLN A 84 8.52 17.45 3.76
N ASP A 85 9.29 17.99 4.70
CA ASP A 85 9.78 17.26 5.88
C ASP A 85 10.58 15.98 5.53
N VAL A 86 11.31 16.00 4.40
CA VAL A 86 12.16 14.88 3.98
C VAL A 86 13.31 14.71 4.99
N PRO A 87 13.49 13.50 5.57
CA PRO A 87 14.57 13.22 6.49
C PRO A 87 15.93 13.51 5.85
N ALA A 88 16.88 14.06 6.62
CA ALA A 88 18.14 14.57 6.06
C ALA A 88 18.93 13.48 5.34
N LYS A 89 18.92 12.25 5.87
CA LYS A 89 19.59 11.08 5.27
C LYS A 89 18.98 10.63 3.94
N GLN A 90 17.75 11.05 3.64
CA GLN A 90 17.02 10.64 2.44
C GLN A 90 17.09 11.66 1.31
N LYS A 91 17.36 12.93 1.59
CA LYS A 91 17.23 14.03 0.61
C LYS A 91 17.97 13.78 -0.70
N ASP A 92 19.21 13.30 -0.62
CA ASP A 92 20.06 13.13 -1.82
C ASP A 92 19.68 11.89 -2.63
N ALA A 93 19.21 10.83 -1.95
CA ALA A 93 18.81 9.58 -2.60
C ALA A 93 17.37 9.63 -3.14
N LEU A 94 16.51 10.47 -2.57
CA LEU A 94 15.08 10.48 -2.83
C LEU A 94 14.71 10.65 -4.32
N PRO A 95 15.36 11.50 -5.12
CA PRO A 95 15.07 11.58 -6.55
C PRO A 95 15.32 10.27 -7.30
N VAL A 96 16.36 9.52 -6.91
CA VAL A 96 16.70 8.22 -7.52
C VAL A 96 15.67 7.18 -7.12
N VAL A 97 15.40 7.02 -5.82
CA VAL A 97 14.44 6.05 -5.29
C VAL A 97 13.03 6.33 -5.82
N SER A 98 12.64 7.61 -5.96
CA SER A 98 11.40 8.04 -6.60
C SER A 98 11.34 7.63 -8.07
N GLY A 99 12.43 7.80 -8.83
CA GLY A 99 12.54 7.38 -10.22
C GLY A 99 12.38 5.88 -10.39
N ASP A 100 13.05 5.10 -9.53
CA ASP A 100 12.95 3.63 -9.51
C ASP A 100 11.53 3.19 -9.17
N LEU A 101 10.88 3.80 -8.18
CA LEU A 101 9.50 3.49 -7.84
C LEU A 101 8.55 3.77 -9.01
N SER A 102 8.72 4.92 -9.67
CA SER A 102 7.93 5.28 -10.85
C SER A 102 8.11 4.28 -11.98
N LYS A 103 9.33 3.81 -12.21
CA LYS A 103 9.66 2.82 -13.24
C LYS A 103 9.01 1.47 -12.95
N GLU A 104 9.19 0.94 -11.74
CA GLU A 104 8.64 -0.38 -11.38
C GLU A 104 7.10 -0.34 -11.28
N ALA A 105 6.51 0.78 -10.86
CA ALA A 105 5.06 0.99 -10.93
C ALA A 105 4.54 0.99 -12.38
N GLY A 106 5.22 1.67 -13.31
CA GLY A 106 4.87 1.65 -14.73
C GLY A 106 4.99 0.26 -15.36
N ARG A 107 6.02 -0.50 -14.96
CA ARG A 107 6.24 -1.89 -15.36
C ARG A 107 5.12 -2.80 -14.85
N LEU A 108 4.74 -2.67 -13.58
CA LEU A 108 3.60 -3.38 -12.98
C LEU A 108 2.29 -3.05 -13.71
N LEU A 109 2.05 -1.78 -14.03
CA LEU A 109 0.87 -1.36 -14.78
C LEU A 109 0.81 -2.02 -16.17
N ALA A 110 1.93 -2.08 -16.89
CA ALA A 110 2.00 -2.72 -18.19
C ALA A 110 1.76 -4.23 -18.11
N ALA A 111 2.34 -4.90 -17.12
CA ALA A 111 2.13 -6.32 -16.86
C ALA A 111 0.68 -6.62 -16.48
N ALA A 112 0.07 -5.80 -15.63
CA ALA A 112 -1.33 -5.96 -15.20
C ALA A 112 -2.32 -5.84 -16.38
N ARG A 113 -2.11 -4.87 -17.28
CA ARG A 113 -2.94 -4.68 -18.49
C ARG A 113 -2.93 -5.89 -19.42
N THR A 114 -1.81 -6.60 -19.47
CA THR A 114 -1.64 -7.81 -20.29
C THR A 114 -1.87 -9.10 -19.50
N LYS A 115 -2.14 -8.99 -18.18
CA LYS A 115 -2.25 -10.11 -17.23
C LYS A 115 -1.04 -11.03 -17.26
N ASP A 116 0.15 -10.48 -17.49
CA ASP A 116 1.41 -11.23 -17.44
C ASP A 116 1.75 -11.51 -15.97
N VAL A 117 1.36 -12.69 -15.49
CA VAL A 117 1.54 -13.12 -14.09
C VAL A 117 3.01 -13.09 -13.67
N LYS A 118 3.92 -13.49 -14.56
CA LYS A 118 5.35 -13.57 -14.24
C LYS A 118 5.92 -12.17 -14.09
N GLU A 119 5.65 -11.31 -15.06
CA GLU A 119 6.15 -9.93 -15.05
C GLU A 119 5.52 -9.10 -13.95
N ALA A 120 4.23 -9.29 -13.67
CA ALA A 120 3.54 -8.60 -12.57
C ALA A 120 4.11 -9.01 -11.21
N ASN A 121 4.35 -10.30 -10.99
CA ASN A 121 4.97 -10.78 -9.74
C ASN A 121 6.39 -10.23 -9.56
N ASP A 122 7.20 -10.20 -10.61
CA ASP A 122 8.55 -9.64 -10.56
C ASP A 122 8.52 -8.14 -10.26
N ALA A 123 7.70 -7.38 -10.99
CA ALA A 123 7.53 -5.95 -10.75
C ALA A 123 7.02 -5.65 -9.32
N LEU A 124 6.10 -6.45 -8.77
CA LEU A 124 5.64 -6.34 -7.39
C LEU A 124 6.78 -6.51 -6.38
N GLN A 125 7.64 -7.51 -6.57
CA GLN A 125 8.81 -7.72 -5.70
C GLN A 125 9.74 -6.51 -5.72
N HIS A 126 10.01 -5.96 -6.91
CA HIS A 126 10.82 -4.77 -7.06
C HIS A 126 10.18 -3.51 -6.45
N VAL A 127 8.86 -3.32 -6.61
CA VAL A 127 8.12 -2.24 -5.93
C VAL A 127 8.31 -2.32 -4.42
N HIS A 128 8.18 -3.50 -3.81
CA HIS A 128 8.37 -3.65 -2.35
C HIS A 128 9.79 -3.33 -1.91
N LEU A 129 10.80 -3.74 -2.67
CA LEU A 129 12.20 -3.40 -2.39
C LEU A 129 12.40 -1.89 -2.36
N VAL A 130 11.93 -1.18 -3.40
CA VAL A 130 12.07 0.28 -3.50
C VAL A 130 11.27 0.99 -2.39
N VAL A 131 10.06 0.54 -2.08
CA VAL A 131 9.25 1.10 -0.99
C VAL A 131 9.92 0.91 0.38
N HIS A 132 10.72 -0.15 0.56
CA HIS A 132 11.49 -0.37 1.78
C HIS A 132 12.67 0.59 1.93
N GLU A 133 13.26 1.05 0.82
CA GLU A 133 14.30 2.07 0.84
C GLU A 133 13.77 3.43 1.29
N LEU A 134 12.49 3.70 1.02
CA LEU A 134 11.75 4.81 1.61
C LEU A 134 11.50 4.53 3.10
N ARG A 135 12.44 4.95 3.95
CA ARG A 135 12.33 4.88 5.41
C ARG A 135 12.26 6.28 6.02
N LEU A 136 11.60 6.37 7.17
CA LEU A 136 11.76 7.48 8.09
C LEU A 136 13.14 7.36 8.76
N ASP A 137 13.69 8.47 9.26
CA ASP A 137 14.89 8.43 10.08
C ASP A 137 14.57 7.66 11.36
N ASN A 138 15.03 6.41 11.44
CA ASN A 138 15.26 5.70 12.71
C ASN A 138 16.69 5.96 13.17
#